data_AF-A0A7X1FK78-F1
#
_entry.id   AF-A0A7X1FK78-F1
#
_cell.length_a   1.000
_cell.length_b   1.000
_cell.length_c   1.000
_cell.angle_alpha   90.00
_cell.angle_beta   90.00
_cell.angle_gamma   90.00
#
_symmetry.space_group_name_H-M   'P 1'
#
loop_
_entity.id
_entity.type
_entity.pdbx_description
1 polymer ?
#
loop_
_entity_poly.entity_id
_entity_poly.type
_entity_poly.pdbx_seq_one_letter_code
_entity_poly.pdbx_strand_id
1 'polypeptide(L)'
;MSVAKEIKPKKCKAPGCGKPFKPSMTTQKVCSIACARAMAKDPKLQKIAAKAITKQARQDLQERREGLKTRREHMAEAQTAFNAYIRERDAGLPCISCDSNPSDHDLITGSRWDAGHYRSVGACPELRFEPLNVHRQCVKCNRNLSGNAVEYRIRLVKRIGADRVEWLEGPHKALRLSIEDLQAIKAEYKAKIKELKREAA
;
A
#
# COMPACT_ATOMS: atom_id res chain seq x y z
N MET A 1 55.57 4.47 6.87
CA MET A 1 55.27 3.30 7.73
C MET A 1 54.06 3.64 8.57
N SER A 2 52.90 3.05 8.26
CA SER A 2 51.65 3.35 8.97
C SER A 2 51.73 2.76 10.38
N VAL A 3 51.79 3.61 11.40
CA VAL A 3 51.78 3.20 12.81
C VAL A 3 50.51 2.40 13.06
N ALA A 4 50.64 1.08 13.24
CA ALA A 4 49.52 0.20 13.54
C ALA A 4 48.89 0.66 14.85
N LYS A 5 47.68 1.20 14.77
CA LYS A 5 46.95 1.76 15.91
C LYS A 5 46.76 0.67 16.96
N GLU A 6 47.42 0.79 18.11
CA GLU A 6 47.36 -0.23 19.17
C GLU A 6 45.91 -0.41 19.65
N ILE A 7 45.40 -1.63 19.49
CA ILE A 7 44.04 -1.99 19.90
C ILE A 7 44.03 -2.10 21.42
N LYS A 8 43.34 -1.16 22.08
CA LYS A 8 43.18 -1.14 23.54
C LYS A 8 42.56 -2.45 24.06
N PRO A 9 43.00 -2.97 25.21
CA PRO A 9 42.41 -4.14 25.85
C PRO A 9 40.91 -3.93 26.12
N LYS A 10 40.11 -4.97 25.92
CA LYS A 10 38.67 -4.97 26.19
C LYS A 10 38.34 -5.97 27.28
N LYS A 11 37.26 -5.75 28.03
CA LYS A 11 36.73 -6.75 28.96
C LYS A 11 35.85 -7.75 28.21
N CYS A 12 36.04 -9.04 28.49
CA CYS A 12 35.22 -10.13 27.94
C CYS A 12 33.76 -9.98 28.37
N LYS A 13 32.83 -10.00 27.42
CA LYS A 13 31.38 -9.87 27.67
C LYS A 13 30.67 -11.20 27.96
N ALA A 14 31.40 -12.32 28.04
CA ALA A 14 30.79 -13.61 28.34
C ALA A 14 30.30 -13.68 29.79
N PRO A 15 29.14 -14.34 30.05
CA PRO A 15 28.63 -14.51 31.40
C PRO A 15 29.69 -15.15 32.31
N GLY A 16 30.01 -14.50 33.43
CA GLY A 16 30.98 -15.01 34.41
C GLY A 16 32.47 -14.90 34.04
N CYS A 17 32.85 -14.29 32.91
CA CYS A 17 34.27 -14.15 32.53
C CYS A 17 34.89 -12.80 32.94
N GLY A 18 34.46 -11.68 32.34
CA GLY A 18 34.94 -10.32 32.67
C GLY A 18 36.43 -10.01 32.43
N LYS A 19 37.26 -11.00 32.07
CA LYS A 19 38.71 -10.84 31.95
C LYS A 19 39.11 -9.84 30.86
N PRO A 20 40.13 -8.99 31.10
CA PRO A 20 40.70 -8.14 30.06
C PRO A 20 41.42 -9.02 29.01
N PHE A 21 41.24 -8.69 27.74
CA PHE A 21 41.91 -9.37 26.63
C PHE A 21 42.28 -8.38 25.53
N LYS A 22 43.34 -8.69 24.77
CA LYS A 22 43.72 -7.93 23.57
C LYS A 22 42.93 -8.47 22.37
N PRO A 23 42.02 -7.70 21.77
CA PRO A 23 41.22 -8.19 20.63
C PRO A 23 42.07 -8.30 19.37
N SER A 24 41.86 -9.34 18.56
CA SER A 24 42.43 -9.42 17.20
C SER A 24 41.63 -8.57 16.21
N MET A 25 40.33 -8.41 16.45
CA MET A 25 39.42 -7.60 15.63
C MET A 25 38.70 -6.55 16.48
N THR A 26 38.42 -5.38 15.90
CA THR A 26 37.71 -4.28 16.57
C THR A 26 36.28 -4.66 16.99
N THR A 27 35.68 -5.70 16.40
CA THR A 27 34.35 -6.20 16.73
C THR A 27 34.34 -7.35 17.75
N GLN A 28 35.50 -7.90 18.12
CA GLN A 28 35.60 -9.03 19.06
C GLN A 28 35.12 -8.63 20.46
N LYS A 29 34.19 -9.43 21.02
CA LYS A 29 33.52 -9.19 22.32
C LYS A 29 33.95 -10.18 23.42
N VAL A 30 34.65 -11.25 23.08
CA VAL A 30 35.02 -12.36 23.98
C VAL A 30 36.49 -12.73 23.84
N CYS A 31 37.08 -13.24 24.91
CA CYS A 31 38.50 -13.60 24.95
C CYS A 31 38.83 -14.98 24.36
N SER A 32 37.85 -15.88 24.18
CA SER A 32 38.08 -17.25 23.68
C SER A 32 36.84 -17.87 23.03
N ILE A 33 37.03 -18.98 22.31
CA ILE A 33 35.96 -19.77 21.68
C ILE A 33 34.95 -20.28 22.73
N ALA A 34 35.41 -20.70 23.91
CA ALA A 34 34.54 -21.13 25.00
C ALA A 34 33.61 -20.00 25.48
N CYS A 35 34.17 -18.78 25.63
CA CYS A 35 33.38 -17.58 25.96
C CYS A 35 32.41 -17.18 24.84
N ALA A 36 32.77 -17.38 23.57
CA ALA A 36 31.89 -17.16 22.42
C ALA A 36 30.67 -18.09 22.46
N ARG A 37 30.89 -19.39 22.72
CA ARG A 37 29.83 -20.39 22.86
C ARG A 37 28.90 -20.09 24.05
N ALA A 38 29.46 -19.63 25.17
CA ALA A 38 28.68 -19.22 26.34
C ALA A 38 27.78 -18.00 26.03
N MET A 39 28.30 -17.00 25.29
CA MET A 39 27.49 -15.89 24.81
C MET A 39 26.42 -16.31 23.79
N ALA A 40 26.71 -17.25 22.89
CA ALA A 40 25.75 -17.73 21.89
C ALA A 40 24.56 -18.48 22.52
N LYS A 41 24.73 -19.01 23.73
CA LYS A 41 23.65 -19.64 24.52
C LYS A 41 22.81 -18.64 25.33
N ASP A 42 23.15 -17.34 25.31
CA ASP A 42 22.35 -16.30 25.97
C ASP A 42 20.93 -16.25 25.35
N PRO A 43 19.87 -16.51 26.12
CA PRO A 43 18.49 -16.50 25.63
C PRO A 43 18.09 -15.17 24.97
N LYS A 44 18.66 -14.04 25.40
CA LYS A 44 18.37 -12.72 24.80
C LYS A 44 18.94 -12.62 23.39
N LEU A 45 20.18 -13.08 23.18
CA LEU A 45 20.82 -13.07 21.86
C LEU A 45 20.15 -14.05 20.89
N GLN A 46 19.73 -15.23 21.38
CA GLN A 46 18.98 -16.19 20.58
C GLN A 46 17.62 -15.65 20.12
N LYS A 47 16.86 -14.96 21.00
CA LYS A 47 15.60 -14.31 20.62
C LYS A 47 15.80 -13.22 19.56
N ILE A 48 16.86 -12.42 19.67
CA ILE A 48 17.18 -11.38 18.68
C ILE A 48 17.53 -12.01 17.33
N ALA A 49 18.39 -13.05 17.33
CA ALA A 49 18.77 -13.77 16.13
C ALA A 49 17.56 -14.43 15.45
N ALA A 50 16.70 -15.11 16.21
CA ALA A 50 15.48 -15.73 15.69
C ALA A 50 14.53 -14.70 15.06
N LYS A 51 14.34 -13.53 15.70
CA LYS A 51 13.55 -12.44 15.12
C LYS A 51 14.15 -11.90 13.82
N ALA A 52 15.48 -11.76 13.75
CA ALA A 52 16.15 -11.28 12.56
C ALA A 52 16.02 -12.27 11.39
N ILE A 53 16.22 -13.56 11.64
CA ILE A 53 16.05 -14.63 10.64
C ILE A 53 14.60 -14.66 10.13
N THR A 54 13.62 -14.64 11.03
CA THR A 54 12.20 -14.60 10.63
C THR A 54 11.86 -13.34 9.84
N LYS A 55 12.46 -12.19 10.18
CA LYS A 55 12.28 -10.95 9.42
C LYS A 55 12.87 -11.07 8.01
N GLN A 56 14.09 -11.58 7.88
CA GLN A 56 14.74 -11.82 6.58
C GLN A 56 13.92 -12.78 5.73
N ALA A 57 13.53 -13.94 6.27
CA ALA A 57 12.69 -14.90 5.54
C ALA A 57 11.36 -14.29 5.06
N ARG A 58 10.75 -13.40 5.85
CA ARG A 58 9.54 -12.66 5.43
C ARG A 58 9.82 -11.66 4.32
N GLN A 59 10.95 -10.96 4.37
CA GLN A 59 11.37 -10.02 3.32
C GLN A 59 11.66 -10.77 2.02
N ASP A 60 12.43 -11.86 2.07
CA ASP A 60 12.74 -12.70 0.92
C ASP A 60 11.46 -13.28 0.28
N LEU A 61 10.51 -13.75 1.10
CA LEU A 61 9.22 -14.23 0.61
C LEU A 61 8.39 -13.11 -0.01
N GLN A 62 8.43 -11.90 0.55
CA GLN A 62 7.74 -10.74 -0.01
C GLN A 62 8.33 -10.33 -1.35
N GLU A 63 9.66 -10.22 -1.46
CA GLU A 63 10.36 -9.89 -2.69
C GLU A 63 10.08 -10.92 -3.79
N ARG A 64 10.13 -12.21 -3.45
CA ARG A 64 9.75 -13.29 -4.38
C ARG A 64 8.30 -13.16 -4.82
N ARG A 65 7.38 -12.91 -3.87
CA ARG A 65 5.96 -12.74 -4.19
C ARG A 65 5.73 -11.53 -5.10
N GLU A 66 6.42 -10.43 -4.86
CA GLU A 66 6.33 -9.22 -5.68
C GLU A 66 6.91 -9.43 -7.07
N GLY A 67 8.04 -10.13 -7.21
CA GLY A 67 8.64 -10.47 -8.50
C GLY A 67 7.81 -11.46 -9.32
N LEU A 68 6.97 -12.28 -8.68
CA LEU A 68 6.06 -13.23 -9.33
C LEU A 68 4.67 -12.66 -9.62
N LYS A 69 4.41 -11.38 -9.30
CA LYS A 69 3.08 -10.79 -9.54
C LYS A 69 2.78 -10.70 -11.01
N THR A 70 1.57 -11.13 -11.35
CA THR A 70 1.03 -11.00 -12.68
C THR A 70 0.56 -9.57 -12.94
N ARG A 71 0.46 -9.18 -14.21
CA ARG A 71 -0.17 -7.91 -14.61
C ARG A 71 -1.58 -7.74 -14.03
N ARG A 72 -2.35 -8.83 -13.91
CA ARG A 72 -3.70 -8.83 -13.32
C ARG A 72 -3.67 -8.42 -11.85
N GLU A 73 -2.72 -8.91 -11.08
CA GLU A 73 -2.56 -8.54 -9.67
C GLU A 73 -2.15 -7.06 -9.53
N HIS A 74 -1.19 -6.58 -10.33
CA HIS A 74 -0.87 -5.15 -10.37
C HIS A 74 -2.07 -4.28 -10.71
N MET A 75 -2.91 -4.73 -11.66
CA MET A 75 -4.13 -4.02 -12.05
C MET A 75 -5.16 -3.97 -10.92
N ALA A 76 -5.31 -5.07 -10.15
CA ALA A 76 -6.18 -5.11 -8.98
C ALA A 76 -5.69 -4.21 -7.85
N GLU A 77 -4.37 -4.15 -7.61
CA GLU A 77 -3.77 -3.25 -6.63
C GLU A 77 -3.94 -1.78 -7.01
N ALA A 78 -3.74 -1.45 -8.30
CA ALA A 78 -3.98 -0.11 -8.82
C ALA A 78 -5.46 0.30 -8.67
N GLN A 79 -6.40 -0.59 -9.03
CA GLN A 79 -7.84 -0.36 -8.84
C GLN A 79 -8.19 -0.14 -7.38
N THR A 80 -7.59 -0.91 -6.47
CA THR A 80 -7.83 -0.77 -5.03
C THR A 80 -7.38 0.60 -4.52
N ALA A 81 -6.18 1.06 -4.93
CA ALA A 81 -5.67 2.38 -4.56
C ALA A 81 -6.53 3.50 -5.15
N PHE A 82 -6.89 3.41 -6.43
CA PHE A 82 -7.75 4.36 -7.10
C PHE A 82 -9.14 4.44 -6.46
N ASN A 83 -9.79 3.31 -6.20
CA ASN A 83 -11.11 3.27 -5.56
C ASN A 83 -11.08 3.85 -4.14
N ALA A 84 -9.99 3.63 -3.40
CA ALA A 84 -9.81 4.24 -2.09
C ALA A 84 -9.69 5.77 -2.20
N TYR A 85 -8.95 6.27 -3.19
CA TYR A 85 -8.85 7.70 -3.47
C TYR A 85 -10.21 8.30 -3.81
N ILE A 86 -11.01 7.69 -4.70
CA ILE A 86 -12.34 8.22 -5.06
C ILE A 86 -13.26 8.32 -3.84
N ARG A 87 -13.27 7.30 -2.97
CA ARG A 87 -14.08 7.32 -1.74
C ARG A 87 -13.64 8.41 -0.76
N GLU A 88 -12.34 8.67 -0.67
CA GLU A 88 -11.78 9.73 0.17
C GLU A 88 -12.04 11.13 -0.41
N ARG A 89 -11.80 11.31 -1.72
CA ARG A 89 -12.04 12.55 -2.46
C ARG A 89 -13.50 13.00 -2.35
N ASP A 90 -14.42 12.05 -2.47
CA ASP A 90 -15.86 12.32 -2.42
C ASP A 90 -16.44 12.11 -1.00
N ALA A 91 -15.59 12.03 0.03
CA ALA A 91 -16.06 11.88 1.41
C ALA A 91 -16.99 13.05 1.77
N GLY A 92 -18.12 12.72 2.41
CA GLY A 92 -19.16 13.71 2.75
C GLY A 92 -20.13 14.05 1.61
N LEU A 93 -19.82 13.71 0.35
CA LEU A 93 -20.78 13.87 -0.74
C LEU A 93 -21.81 12.74 -0.75
N PRO A 94 -23.09 13.03 -1.07
CA PRO A 94 -24.10 12.01 -1.18
C PRO A 94 -23.86 11.12 -2.42
N CYS A 95 -24.54 9.97 -2.46
CA CYS A 95 -24.47 9.04 -3.57
C CYS A 95 -24.72 9.73 -4.92
N ILE A 96 -23.80 9.56 -5.86
CA ILE A 96 -23.87 10.10 -7.22
C ILE A 96 -25.13 9.70 -8.01
N SER A 97 -25.86 8.66 -7.60
CA SER A 97 -27.05 8.18 -8.33
C SER A 97 -28.36 8.31 -7.59
N CYS A 98 -28.39 8.68 -6.31
CA CYS A 98 -29.68 8.77 -5.59
C CYS A 98 -29.69 9.77 -4.44
N ASP A 99 -28.62 10.56 -4.28
CA ASP A 99 -28.44 11.55 -3.22
C ASP A 99 -28.52 11.01 -1.79
N SER A 100 -28.61 9.69 -1.61
CA SER A 100 -28.62 9.09 -0.28
C SER A 100 -27.23 9.16 0.36
N ASN A 101 -27.21 9.24 1.69
CA ASN A 101 -25.98 9.22 2.47
C ASN A 101 -26.00 8.06 3.49
N PRO A 102 -25.96 6.79 3.02
CA PRO A 102 -25.95 5.64 3.93
C PRO A 102 -24.76 5.69 4.89
N SER A 103 -25.01 5.27 6.11
CA SER A 103 -24.00 5.16 7.15
C SER A 103 -23.44 3.75 7.22
N ASP A 104 -22.15 3.64 7.57
CA ASP A 104 -21.47 2.36 7.82
C ASP A 104 -21.54 1.97 9.32
N HIS A 105 -22.22 2.75 10.18
CA HIS A 105 -22.24 2.54 11.64
C HIS A 105 -22.79 1.19 12.09
N ASP A 106 -23.65 0.55 11.30
CA ASP A 106 -24.28 -0.75 11.60
C ASP A 106 -23.53 -1.96 11.01
N LEU A 107 -22.45 -1.72 10.26
CA LEU A 107 -21.70 -2.79 9.59
C LEU A 107 -20.55 -3.31 10.47
N ILE A 108 -20.55 -4.62 10.72
CA ILE A 108 -19.40 -5.34 11.34
C ILE A 108 -18.25 -5.47 10.33
N THR A 109 -18.57 -5.67 9.04
CA THR A 109 -17.60 -5.77 7.95
C THR A 109 -18.15 -5.13 6.66
N GLY A 110 -17.26 -4.63 5.82
CA GLY A 110 -17.60 -4.03 4.53
C GLY A 110 -17.81 -2.52 4.59
N SER A 111 -18.41 -1.98 3.53
CA SER A 111 -18.81 -0.57 3.44
C SER A 111 -20.08 -0.46 2.61
N ARG A 112 -20.96 0.48 2.94
CA ARG A 112 -22.12 0.86 2.11
C ARG A 112 -21.70 1.69 0.90
N TRP A 113 -20.41 2.00 0.75
CA TRP A 113 -19.86 2.87 -0.28
C TRP A 113 -18.86 2.16 -1.20
N ASP A 114 -19.09 2.33 -2.49
CA ASP A 114 -18.20 1.92 -3.57
C ASP A 114 -17.67 3.15 -4.33
N ALA A 115 -16.63 2.92 -5.14
CA ALA A 115 -16.25 3.82 -6.22
C ALA A 115 -16.92 3.31 -7.51
N GLY A 116 -18.03 3.92 -7.88
CA GLY A 116 -18.87 3.51 -9.02
C GLY A 116 -18.44 4.17 -10.32
N HIS A 117 -18.23 3.36 -11.36
CA HIS A 117 -17.91 3.80 -12.72
C HIS A 117 -19.17 4.19 -13.48
N TYR A 118 -19.21 5.41 -14.05
CA TYR A 118 -20.28 5.83 -14.95
C TYR A 118 -20.27 5.03 -16.25
N ARG A 119 -19.13 5.05 -16.96
CA ARG A 119 -18.83 4.16 -18.07
C ARG A 119 -18.12 2.94 -17.52
N SER A 120 -18.76 1.77 -17.61
CA SER A 120 -18.26 0.55 -17.00
C SER A 120 -16.89 0.16 -17.56
N VAL A 121 -16.10 -0.53 -16.74
CA VAL A 121 -14.75 -1.01 -17.10
C VAL A 121 -14.77 -1.98 -18.30
N GLY A 122 -15.88 -2.69 -18.51
CA GLY A 122 -16.05 -3.59 -19.65
C GLY A 122 -16.37 -2.85 -20.95
N ALA A 123 -17.09 -1.73 -20.87
CA ALA A 123 -17.48 -0.93 -22.03
C ALA A 123 -16.38 0.06 -22.46
N CYS A 124 -15.74 0.72 -21.50
CA CYS A 124 -14.72 1.74 -21.72
C CYS A 124 -13.51 1.48 -20.80
N PRO A 125 -12.69 0.45 -21.07
CA PRO A 125 -11.52 0.14 -20.25
C PRO A 125 -10.49 1.28 -20.17
N GLU A 126 -10.46 2.15 -21.17
CA GLU A 126 -9.61 3.34 -21.23
C GLU A 126 -9.98 4.41 -20.19
N LEU A 127 -11.23 4.43 -19.72
CA LEU A 127 -11.70 5.32 -18.65
C LEU A 127 -11.63 4.68 -17.25
N ARG A 128 -10.98 3.51 -17.10
CA ARG A 128 -10.95 2.76 -15.83
C ARG A 128 -10.39 3.56 -14.66
N PHE A 129 -9.33 4.33 -14.92
CA PHE A 129 -8.59 5.13 -13.94
C PHE A 129 -8.78 6.63 -14.14
N GLU A 130 -9.82 7.04 -14.89
CA GLU A 130 -10.18 8.43 -15.11
C GLU A 130 -11.06 8.94 -13.93
N PRO A 131 -10.59 9.86 -13.08
CA PRO A 131 -11.35 10.36 -11.94
C PRO A 131 -12.69 11.01 -12.30
N LEU A 132 -12.85 11.57 -13.51
CA LEU A 132 -14.13 12.13 -13.99
C LEU A 132 -15.16 11.04 -14.30
N ASN A 133 -14.73 9.81 -14.55
CA ASN A 133 -15.63 8.70 -14.83
C ASN A 133 -16.11 7.99 -13.55
N VAL A 134 -15.52 8.28 -12.39
CA VAL A 134 -15.70 7.47 -11.17
C VAL A 134 -15.98 8.35 -9.95
N HIS A 135 -17.04 8.01 -9.24
CA HIS A 135 -17.51 8.76 -8.09
C HIS A 135 -17.97 7.82 -6.98
N ARG A 136 -18.02 8.35 -5.76
CA ARG A 136 -18.59 7.62 -4.62
C ARG A 136 -20.08 7.33 -4.86
N GLN A 137 -20.42 6.05 -4.78
CA GLN A 137 -21.75 5.53 -5.06
C GLN A 137 -22.14 4.54 -3.97
N CYS A 138 -23.41 4.54 -3.53
CA CYS A 138 -23.87 3.57 -2.56
C CYS A 138 -23.95 2.16 -3.17
N VAL A 139 -23.71 1.14 -2.37
CA VAL A 139 -23.73 -0.27 -2.79
C VAL A 139 -25.06 -0.65 -3.47
N LYS A 140 -26.19 -0.13 -2.99
CA LYS A 140 -27.52 -0.35 -3.61
C LYS A 140 -27.53 0.11 -5.07
N CYS A 141 -27.07 1.34 -5.35
CA CYS A 141 -27.06 1.85 -6.72
C CYS A 141 -25.99 1.15 -7.57
N ASN A 142 -24.79 0.98 -7.03
CA ASN A 142 -23.67 0.44 -7.79
C ASN A 142 -23.87 -1.05 -8.12
N ARG A 143 -24.15 -1.87 -7.11
CA ARG A 143 -24.20 -3.34 -7.25
C ARG A 143 -25.59 -3.84 -7.61
N ASN A 144 -26.62 -3.39 -6.92
CA ASN A 144 -27.96 -3.97 -7.05
C ASN A 144 -28.76 -3.37 -8.23
N LEU A 145 -28.44 -2.14 -8.64
CA LEU A 145 -29.09 -1.43 -9.76
C LEU A 145 -28.14 -1.24 -10.94
N SER A 146 -27.09 -2.06 -11.04
CA SER A 146 -26.14 -2.06 -12.16
C SER A 146 -25.58 -0.67 -12.49
N GLY A 147 -25.13 0.05 -11.48
CA GLY A 147 -24.58 1.41 -11.60
C GLY A 147 -25.63 2.53 -11.68
N ASN A 148 -26.93 2.19 -11.74
CA ASN A 148 -28.05 3.15 -11.82
C ASN A 148 -27.78 4.29 -12.82
N ALA A 149 -27.39 3.93 -14.04
CA ALA A 149 -26.69 4.80 -14.99
C ALA A 149 -27.49 6.06 -15.39
N VAL A 150 -28.82 5.96 -15.53
CA VAL A 150 -29.68 7.11 -15.88
C VAL A 150 -29.63 8.16 -14.78
N GLU A 151 -29.87 7.75 -13.54
CA GLU A 151 -29.82 8.65 -12.38
C GLU A 151 -28.40 9.16 -12.09
N TYR A 152 -27.39 8.35 -12.36
CA TYR A 152 -25.98 8.74 -12.32
C TYR A 152 -25.73 9.89 -13.30
N ARG A 153 -26.11 9.73 -14.57
CA ARG A 153 -25.88 10.73 -15.62
C ARG A 153 -26.49 12.08 -15.28
N ILE A 154 -27.75 12.11 -14.82
CA ILE A 154 -28.47 13.34 -14.46
C ILE A 154 -27.68 14.15 -13.42
N ARG A 155 -27.15 13.49 -12.40
CA ARG A 155 -26.36 14.13 -11.33
C ARG A 155 -24.95 14.43 -11.76
N LEU A 156 -24.36 13.60 -12.61
CA LEU A 156 -23.04 13.81 -13.16
C LEU A 156 -22.98 15.13 -13.96
N VAL A 157 -23.97 15.38 -14.82
CA VAL A 157 -24.10 16.67 -15.55
C VAL A 157 -24.12 17.85 -14.57
N LYS A 158 -24.81 17.74 -13.44
CA LYS A 158 -24.83 18.79 -12.40
C LYS A 158 -23.47 18.97 -11.71
N ARG A 159 -22.68 17.90 -11.54
CA ARG A 159 -21.39 17.94 -10.84
C ARG A 159 -20.24 18.43 -11.70
N ILE A 160 -20.18 17.99 -12.97
CA ILE A 160 -19.03 18.25 -13.84
C ILE A 160 -19.36 19.05 -15.11
N GLY A 161 -20.63 19.39 -15.32
CA GLY A 161 -21.10 20.10 -16.52
C GLY A 161 -21.40 19.15 -17.69
N ALA A 162 -22.21 19.64 -18.64
CA ALA A 162 -22.62 18.87 -19.81
C ALA A 162 -21.43 18.51 -20.71
N ASP A 163 -20.54 19.46 -20.98
CA ASP A 163 -19.39 19.27 -21.89
C ASP A 163 -18.48 18.12 -21.44
N ARG A 164 -18.23 17.99 -20.13
CA ARG A 164 -17.39 16.91 -19.59
C ARG A 164 -18.11 15.56 -19.63
N VAL A 165 -19.43 15.55 -19.47
CA VAL A 165 -20.22 14.32 -19.64
C VAL A 165 -20.22 13.88 -21.10
N GLU A 166 -20.40 14.81 -22.02
CA GLU A 166 -20.32 14.54 -23.46
C GLU A 166 -18.93 13.99 -23.83
N TRP A 167 -17.86 14.56 -23.29
CA TRP A 167 -16.51 14.02 -23.46
C TRP A 167 -16.39 12.58 -22.95
N LEU A 168 -16.93 12.25 -21.77
CA LEU A 168 -16.95 10.88 -21.24
C LEU A 168 -17.75 9.90 -22.10
N GLU A 169 -18.82 10.38 -22.74
CA GLU A 169 -19.68 9.59 -23.62
C GLU A 169 -19.12 9.45 -25.04
N GLY A 170 -18.18 10.32 -25.40
CA GLY A 170 -17.48 10.32 -26.68
C GLY A 170 -16.47 9.18 -26.85
N PRO A 171 -15.84 9.11 -28.04
CA PRO A 171 -14.84 8.10 -28.34
C PRO A 171 -13.52 8.38 -27.64
N HIS A 172 -12.91 7.33 -27.08
CA HIS A 172 -11.61 7.41 -26.41
C HIS A 172 -10.60 6.45 -27.03
N LYS A 173 -9.31 6.83 -26.96
CA LYS A 173 -8.24 5.97 -27.46
C LYS A 173 -8.03 4.79 -26.52
N ALA A 174 -7.84 3.59 -27.08
CA ALA A 174 -7.57 2.40 -26.30
C ALA A 174 -6.30 2.58 -25.44
N LEU A 175 -6.45 2.39 -24.13
CA LEU A 175 -5.35 2.54 -23.17
C LEU A 175 -4.72 1.17 -22.86
N ARG A 176 -3.46 0.98 -23.28
CA ARG A 176 -2.68 -0.23 -23.00
C ARG A 176 -1.70 0.03 -21.86
N LEU A 177 -2.13 -0.32 -20.64
CA LEU A 177 -1.29 -0.14 -19.45
C LEU A 177 -0.28 -1.28 -19.31
N SER A 178 0.99 -0.93 -19.22
CA SER A 178 2.09 -1.80 -18.81
C SER A 178 2.02 -2.12 -17.30
N ILE A 179 2.92 -2.97 -16.80
CA ILE A 179 2.99 -3.24 -15.35
C ILE A 179 3.50 -1.99 -14.62
N GLU A 180 4.46 -1.30 -15.23
CA GLU A 180 5.07 -0.07 -14.76
C GLU A 180 4.02 1.04 -14.63
N ASP A 181 3.14 1.19 -15.63
CA ASP A 181 2.03 2.15 -15.56
C ASP A 181 1.08 1.83 -14.40
N LEU A 182 0.75 0.56 -14.18
CA LEU A 182 -0.13 0.15 -13.08
C LEU A 182 0.51 0.41 -11.71
N GLN A 183 1.82 0.21 -11.59
CA GLN A 183 2.58 0.54 -10.39
C GLN A 183 2.62 2.07 -10.17
N ALA A 184 2.80 2.85 -11.23
CA ALA A 184 2.76 4.31 -11.18
C ALA A 184 1.39 4.83 -10.74
N ILE A 185 0.30 4.34 -11.33
CA ILE A 185 -1.08 4.65 -10.94
C ILE A 185 -1.31 4.33 -9.45
N LYS A 186 -0.89 3.14 -9.00
CA LYS A 186 -0.99 2.75 -7.59
C LYS A 186 -0.23 3.72 -6.67
N ALA A 187 0.97 4.14 -7.06
CA ALA A 187 1.78 5.07 -6.27
C ALA A 187 1.17 6.47 -6.23
N GLU A 188 0.72 6.97 -7.37
CA GLU A 188 0.07 8.28 -7.53
C GLU A 188 -1.16 8.39 -6.62
N TYR A 189 -2.11 7.46 -6.70
CA TYR A 189 -3.33 7.55 -5.91
C TYR A 189 -3.09 7.32 -4.41
N LYS A 190 -2.06 6.56 -4.03
CA LYS A 190 -1.62 6.50 -2.62
C LYS A 190 -1.08 7.85 -2.13
N ALA A 191 -0.31 8.55 -2.96
CA ALA A 191 0.18 9.88 -2.62
C ALA A 191 -1.00 10.86 -2.47
N LYS A 192 -1.93 10.88 -3.42
CA LYS A 192 -3.14 11.71 -3.36
C LYS A 192 -4.00 11.45 -2.10
N ILE A 193 -4.19 10.19 -1.69
CA ILE A 193 -4.88 9.88 -0.43
C ILE A 193 -4.14 10.47 0.78
N LYS A 194 -2.81 10.41 0.79
CA LYS A 194 -2.00 10.96 1.88
C LYS A 194 -2.10 12.48 1.93
N GLU A 195 -2.18 13.15 0.79
CA GLU A 195 -2.38 14.61 0.70
C GLU A 195 -3.77 15.00 1.22
N LEU A 196 -4.83 14.34 0.74
CA LEU A 196 -6.20 14.59 1.24
C LEU A 196 -6.30 14.43 2.76
N LYS A 197 -5.67 13.39 3.32
CA LYS A 197 -5.67 13.17 4.78
C LYS A 197 -4.84 14.17 5.56
N ARG A 198 -3.86 14.81 4.93
CA ARG A 198 -3.08 15.88 5.55
C ARG A 198 -3.83 17.20 5.53
N GLU A 199 -4.57 17.47 4.46
CA GLU A 199 -5.40 18.68 4.34
C GLU A 199 -6.61 18.64 5.27
N ALA A 200 -7.12 17.45 5.58
CA ALA A 200 -8.23 17.25 6.50
C ALA A 200 -7.84 17.22 7.99
N ALA A 201 -6.54 17.23 8.33
CA ALA A 201 -6.01 17.12 9.70
C ALA A 201 -5.54 18.48 10.22
#